data_AF-A0A538IAH8-F1
#
_entry.id   AF-A0A538IAH8-F1
#
_cell.length_a   1.000
_cell.length_b   1.000
_cell.length_c   1.000
_cell.angle_alpha   90.00
_cell.angle_beta   90.00
_cell.angle_gamma   90.00
#
_symmetry.space_group_name_H-M   'P 1'
#
loop_
_entity.id
_entity.type
_entity.pdbx_description
1 polymer ?
#
loop_
_entity_poly.entity_id
_entity_poly.type
_entity_poly.pdbx_seq_one_letter_code
_entity_poly.pdbx_strand_id
1 'polypeptide(L)'
;MGRDARRQAASPGHLRPVRGRPRPRRQPDSAERSQGRHDRRPLYRPRAAPPQRSCRRPLHGRRRDSGVSLHVAARPAARRRAREAAAASRADASRHLPPRRRRARTRRECGRQGAAEVIGLAEIAGPIACLGLAVLLVARTRRNRIAGLAYAGVGTVLLVASFSPASAWELAAAVCGALLLGPLLAWLFRREPWLVAFATLAFIPFRVHFLHHQLLVPLYAVALGAAGLLLWQLVEGDGRTRELGIASWPLALYLGWIGISLEWSVDIHMAAIDLLAFYIPLTILAVSIARLPWQPSRVRILYCELVAMALVFVVVGFYQYETRNIFQNSKLQISNTYSALFRVNSVFWDPSIYGRFLVIALIATVVLIVRGRLGRLGIAALVFAAVAWLGLLVSFSQSSFAALLVAVFGVAAVVWRWRSLLALAAALVVLGGLAAAQPTLMHALRHHTTGGLNSATHGRASLIANGIRIAKAHPAIGVGLGGFEHAYSKRTHRTPRKSASHNTPVTVAAEQGGIGLVLYFWLVGALLLAAYRRIEHPVFGRLALAAGLGLVAIFVHSLAYNDFFEDPTTWGLIGLVALAAPRRVRARPPRPVEETADEPVPEMIAQ
;
A
#
# COMPACT_ATOMS: atom_id res chain seq x y z
N MET A 1 30.87 -63.26 0.58
CA MET A 1 31.01 -63.84 -0.78
C MET A 1 30.74 -62.72 -1.77
N GLY A 2 31.54 -62.39 -2.78
CA GLY A 2 32.89 -62.84 -3.12
C GLY A 2 33.38 -62.04 -4.35
N ARG A 3 34.58 -61.46 -4.22
CA ARG A 3 35.66 -61.27 -5.21
C ARG A 3 35.48 -61.93 -6.59
N ASP A 4 36.00 -61.42 -7.69
CA ASP A 4 36.83 -60.21 -7.97
C ASP A 4 36.62 -59.83 -9.47
N ALA A 5 37.29 -58.90 -10.16
CA ALA A 5 38.62 -58.29 -9.99
C ALA A 5 38.70 -56.84 -10.57
N ARG A 6 39.93 -56.37 -10.82
CA ARG A 6 40.29 -55.20 -11.65
C ARG A 6 41.31 -55.63 -12.72
N ARG A 7 41.51 -54.83 -13.77
CA ARG A 7 42.87 -54.54 -14.30
C ARG A 7 42.93 -53.19 -15.00
N GLN A 8 44.07 -52.51 -14.81
CA GLN A 8 44.48 -51.27 -15.48
C GLN A 8 45.63 -51.59 -16.45
N ALA A 9 45.95 -50.62 -17.33
CA ALA A 9 47.30 -50.16 -17.71
C ALA A 9 47.69 -50.20 -19.20
N ALA A 10 48.60 -49.26 -19.52
CA ALA A 10 49.55 -49.19 -20.65
C ALA A 10 49.07 -48.71 -22.05
N SER A 11 49.39 -47.44 -22.35
CA SER A 11 50.04 -47.07 -23.63
C SER A 11 51.54 -47.41 -23.55
N PRO A 12 52.25 -47.59 -24.67
CA PRO A 12 53.27 -46.58 -25.06
C PRO A 12 53.61 -46.49 -26.57
N GLY A 13 54.45 -45.50 -26.95
CA GLY A 13 55.20 -45.46 -28.24
C GLY A 13 54.42 -44.87 -29.43
N HIS A 14 54.64 -43.65 -29.95
CA HIS A 14 55.85 -42.91 -30.32
C HIS A 14 56.80 -43.65 -31.29
N LEU A 15 56.97 -43.10 -32.51
CA LEU A 15 58.28 -42.61 -33.00
C LEU A 15 58.13 -41.56 -34.13
N ARG A 16 59.11 -40.68 -34.20
CA ARG A 16 59.35 -39.53 -35.12
C ARG A 16 60.73 -39.77 -35.78
N PRO A 17 61.17 -39.11 -36.88
CA PRO A 17 61.56 -37.68 -36.91
C PRO A 17 61.24 -37.00 -38.28
N VAL A 18 61.55 -35.73 -38.63
CA VAL A 18 62.83 -34.97 -38.58
C VAL A 18 62.60 -33.43 -38.59
N ARG A 19 63.37 -32.72 -37.73
CA ARG A 19 63.94 -31.33 -37.73
C ARG A 19 63.25 -30.18 -38.52
N GLY A 20 63.24 -28.92 -38.05
CA GLY A 20 63.83 -28.33 -36.83
C GLY A 20 63.59 -26.80 -36.70
N ARG A 21 63.99 -26.20 -35.56
CA ARG A 21 64.05 -24.73 -35.31
C ARG A 21 65.53 -24.33 -35.08
N PRO A 22 65.91 -23.05 -35.27
CA PRO A 22 66.00 -22.12 -34.12
C PRO A 22 65.63 -20.63 -34.43
N ARG A 23 65.52 -19.81 -33.37
CA ARG A 23 65.57 -18.31 -33.37
C ARG A 23 67.06 -17.85 -33.23
N PRO A 24 67.50 -16.54 -33.17
CA PRO A 24 66.77 -15.26 -33.01
C PRO A 24 67.37 -14.01 -33.76
N ARG A 25 66.93 -12.80 -33.35
CA ARG A 25 67.57 -11.45 -33.45
C ARG A 25 67.77 -10.77 -34.83
N ARG A 26 67.21 -9.54 -34.98
CA ARG A 26 67.96 -8.26 -35.11
C ARG A 26 67.04 -7.03 -35.09
N GLN A 27 67.26 -6.16 -34.10
CA GLN A 27 67.38 -4.69 -34.28
C GLN A 27 68.90 -4.39 -34.30
N PRO A 28 69.43 -3.21 -34.69
CA PRO A 28 68.82 -1.88 -34.53
C PRO A 28 68.93 -0.94 -35.75
N ASP A 29 68.42 0.29 -35.63
CA ASP A 29 69.30 1.47 -35.68
C ASP A 29 68.64 2.70 -35.03
N SER A 30 69.47 3.60 -34.51
CA SER A 30 69.07 4.73 -33.65
C SER A 30 70.13 5.83 -33.62
N ALA A 31 69.78 7.06 -34.00
CA ALA A 31 70.53 8.31 -33.77
C ALA A 31 69.71 9.53 -34.24
N GLU A 32 69.87 10.77 -33.75
CA GLU A 32 70.19 11.27 -32.40
C GLU A 32 69.88 12.80 -32.33
N ARG A 33 69.58 13.32 -31.12
CA ARG A 33 69.83 14.69 -30.60
C ARG A 33 69.49 15.99 -31.39
N SER A 34 68.58 16.76 -30.78
CA SER A 34 68.84 18.14 -30.25
C SER A 34 67.69 18.50 -29.27
N GLN A 35 67.87 18.60 -27.95
CA GLN A 35 68.47 19.67 -27.13
C GLN A 35 68.05 21.12 -27.49
N GLY A 36 67.46 21.82 -26.51
CA GLY A 36 67.05 23.24 -26.58
C GLY A 36 65.70 23.53 -25.87
N ARG A 37 65.64 23.51 -24.53
CA ARG A 37 65.69 24.68 -23.61
C ARG A 37 64.65 25.80 -23.84
N HIS A 38 63.84 25.99 -22.80
CA HIS A 38 63.24 27.24 -22.28
C HIS A 38 62.10 27.99 -23.00
N ASP A 39 61.06 28.27 -22.17
CA ASP A 39 60.27 29.51 -22.03
C ASP A 39 59.55 30.09 -23.27
N ARG A 40 58.25 30.46 -23.27
CA ARG A 40 57.44 31.14 -22.23
C ARG A 40 55.94 30.80 -22.32
N ARG A 41 55.19 31.11 -21.25
CA ARG A 41 53.71 31.08 -21.18
C ARG A 41 53.08 32.39 -21.75
N PRO A 42 51.79 32.75 -21.51
CA PRO A 42 50.67 32.47 -22.43
C PRO A 42 49.83 33.73 -22.75
N LEU A 43 48.75 33.63 -23.55
CA LEU A 43 47.63 34.58 -23.49
C LEU A 43 46.25 33.92 -23.61
N TYR A 44 45.21 34.67 -23.25
CA TYR A 44 44.05 34.18 -22.51
C TYR A 44 42.68 34.55 -23.13
N ARG A 45 41.66 33.81 -22.66
CA ARG A 45 40.21 33.75 -22.96
C ARG A 45 39.37 35.06 -23.11
N PRO A 46 38.10 34.95 -23.60
CA PRO A 46 37.26 36.07 -24.07
C PRO A 46 36.13 36.58 -23.13
N ARG A 47 35.48 37.70 -23.52
CA ARG A 47 34.23 38.35 -23.02
C ARG A 47 33.75 39.37 -24.10
N ALA A 48 32.52 39.93 -24.18
CA ALA A 48 31.19 39.73 -23.57
C ALA A 48 30.08 40.40 -24.45
N ALA A 49 28.83 40.56 -23.97
CA ALA A 49 27.70 41.20 -24.69
C ALA A 49 27.54 42.73 -24.45
N PRO A 50 26.77 43.48 -25.28
CA PRO A 50 26.48 44.91 -25.10
C PRO A 50 25.05 45.24 -24.58
N PRO A 51 24.76 46.49 -24.11
CA PRO A 51 23.60 46.81 -23.28
C PRO A 51 22.57 47.81 -23.89
N GLN A 52 21.50 48.09 -23.13
CA GLN A 52 20.46 49.09 -23.39
C GLN A 52 20.92 50.55 -23.18
N ARG A 53 20.32 51.51 -23.92
CA ARG A 53 19.87 52.82 -23.38
C ARG A 53 18.97 53.61 -24.35
N SER A 54 18.27 54.61 -23.81
CA SER A 54 17.20 55.40 -24.42
C SER A 54 17.61 56.84 -24.78
N CYS A 55 17.09 57.43 -25.88
CA CYS A 55 16.40 58.75 -25.88
C CYS A 55 15.98 59.29 -27.27
N ARG A 56 14.78 59.90 -27.29
CA ARG A 56 14.21 61.02 -28.09
C ARG A 56 14.64 61.35 -29.55
N ARG A 57 13.59 61.51 -30.38
CA ARG A 57 13.38 62.22 -31.68
C ARG A 57 13.93 63.67 -31.78
N PRO A 58 13.83 64.40 -32.93
CA PRO A 58 13.53 64.01 -34.35
C PRO A 58 14.48 64.68 -35.40
N LEU A 59 14.28 64.41 -36.72
CA LEU A 59 14.21 65.44 -37.79
C LEU A 59 13.83 64.85 -39.19
N HIS A 60 13.47 65.71 -40.15
CA HIS A 60 12.90 65.37 -41.46
C HIS A 60 13.92 65.39 -42.63
N GLY A 61 13.69 64.60 -43.68
CA GLY A 61 14.44 64.70 -44.95
C GLY A 61 14.00 63.73 -46.06
N ARG A 62 13.36 64.29 -47.10
CA ARG A 62 13.07 63.76 -48.46
C ARG A 62 14.37 63.28 -49.18
N ARG A 63 14.42 62.41 -50.23
CA ARG A 63 13.56 62.00 -51.38
C ARG A 63 13.93 60.52 -51.77
N ARG A 64 13.02 59.66 -52.27
CA ARG A 64 12.81 59.25 -53.71
C ARG A 64 14.09 58.88 -54.52
N ASP A 65 14.19 57.81 -55.30
CA ASP A 65 13.35 56.65 -55.70
C ASP A 65 14.29 55.39 -55.79
N SER A 66 13.93 54.11 -55.96
CA SER A 66 12.97 53.46 -56.86
C SER A 66 12.86 51.94 -56.53
N GLY A 67 11.80 51.24 -56.97
CA GLY A 67 11.78 49.76 -56.96
C GLY A 67 10.45 49.08 -56.56
N VAL A 68 9.53 48.97 -57.53
CA VAL A 68 8.44 47.95 -57.71
C VAL A 68 7.59 47.53 -56.48
N SER A 69 6.27 47.59 -56.64
CA SER A 69 5.26 47.25 -55.62
C SER A 69 4.13 46.36 -56.17
N LEU A 70 3.18 45.98 -55.28
CA LEU A 70 1.95 45.17 -55.45
C LEU A 70 2.10 43.70 -54.97
N HIS A 71 1.21 43.10 -54.18
CA HIS A 71 0.00 43.61 -53.50
C HIS A 71 -0.46 42.63 -52.39
N VAL A 72 -0.80 43.11 -51.19
CA VAL A 72 -1.88 42.53 -50.34
C VAL A 72 -2.61 43.70 -49.67
N ALA A 73 -3.94 43.72 -49.77
CA ALA A 73 -4.74 44.88 -49.38
C ALA A 73 -5.37 44.73 -47.98
N ALA A 74 -5.29 45.80 -47.18
CA ALA A 74 -6.16 46.03 -46.03
C ALA A 74 -6.83 47.40 -46.21
N ARG A 75 -8.18 47.45 -46.26
CA ARG A 75 -8.94 48.70 -46.40
C ARG A 75 -9.34 49.26 -45.02
N PRO A 76 -9.13 50.56 -44.75
CA PRO A 76 -9.39 51.17 -43.44
C PRO A 76 -10.80 51.79 -43.32
N ALA A 77 -11.13 52.22 -42.09
CA ALA A 77 -12.40 52.83 -41.71
C ALA A 77 -12.64 54.23 -42.30
N ALA A 78 -13.91 54.56 -42.56
CA ALA A 78 -14.37 55.87 -42.99
C ALA A 78 -15.06 56.67 -41.84
N ARG A 79 -14.96 58.00 -41.89
CA ARG A 79 -15.49 58.93 -40.86
C ARG A 79 -16.93 59.35 -41.11
N ARG A 80 -17.61 59.77 -40.03
CA ARG A 80 -18.92 60.45 -39.99
C ARG A 80 -19.05 61.61 -41.00
N ARG A 81 -20.25 61.76 -41.58
CA ARG A 81 -21.05 63.01 -41.50
C ARG A 81 -22.55 62.75 -41.73
N ALA A 82 -23.34 63.26 -40.78
CA ALA A 82 -24.61 63.98 -40.90
C ALA A 82 -25.68 63.55 -41.93
N ARG A 83 -26.88 63.24 -41.42
CA ARG A 83 -28.18 63.56 -42.03
C ARG A 83 -29.17 63.96 -40.94
N GLU A 84 -30.03 64.91 -41.27
CA GLU A 84 -31.02 65.51 -40.38
C GLU A 84 -32.39 64.81 -40.42
N ALA A 85 -33.24 65.25 -39.51
CA ALA A 85 -34.59 64.81 -39.16
C ALA A 85 -35.51 64.17 -40.23
N ALA A 86 -36.26 63.16 -39.78
CA ALA A 86 -37.65 62.95 -40.19
C ALA A 86 -38.50 62.42 -39.01
N ALA A 87 -39.74 62.89 -38.97
CA ALA A 87 -40.81 62.75 -37.98
C ALA A 87 -40.91 61.50 -37.08
N ALA A 88 -41.47 61.71 -35.88
CA ALA A 88 -41.93 60.67 -34.97
C ALA A 88 -43.22 59.99 -35.47
N SER A 89 -43.31 58.67 -35.29
CA SER A 89 -44.56 57.91 -35.36
C SER A 89 -44.86 57.23 -34.02
N ARG A 90 -46.13 57.09 -33.69
CA ARG A 90 -46.63 56.72 -32.35
C ARG A 90 -46.48 55.22 -32.06
N ALA A 91 -46.56 54.88 -30.78
CA ALA A 91 -46.49 53.51 -30.28
C ALA A 91 -47.74 52.68 -30.65
N ASP A 92 -47.55 51.38 -30.89
CA ASP A 92 -48.53 50.37 -30.48
C ASP A 92 -47.88 48.99 -30.19
N ALA A 93 -48.49 48.26 -29.26
CA ALA A 93 -48.38 46.82 -28.95
C ALA A 93 -47.03 46.08 -29.14
N SER A 94 -46.07 46.29 -28.24
CA SER A 94 -44.96 45.31 -28.05
C SER A 94 -45.45 44.07 -27.29
N ARG A 95 -45.46 42.92 -27.99
CA ARG A 95 -45.88 41.62 -27.42
C ARG A 95 -45.01 41.23 -26.21
N HIS A 96 -45.65 40.75 -25.15
CA HIS A 96 -44.97 40.29 -23.93
C HIS A 96 -43.96 39.16 -24.19
N LEU A 97 -42.68 39.44 -23.96
CA LEU A 97 -41.66 38.40 -23.73
C LEU A 97 -41.64 38.06 -22.22
N PRO A 98 -41.85 36.79 -21.82
CA PRO A 98 -41.84 36.44 -20.41
C PRO A 98 -40.42 36.54 -19.82
N PRO A 99 -40.26 36.99 -18.56
CA PRO A 99 -38.95 37.18 -17.96
C PRO A 99 -38.23 35.84 -17.78
N ARG A 100 -37.01 35.75 -18.29
CA ARG A 100 -36.13 34.58 -18.22
C ARG A 100 -35.68 34.34 -16.76
N ARG A 101 -36.56 33.75 -15.94
CA ARG A 101 -36.33 33.49 -14.50
C ARG A 101 -35.00 32.76 -14.27
N ARG A 102 -34.25 33.23 -13.26
CA ARG A 102 -33.00 32.62 -12.76
C ARG A 102 -33.19 31.13 -12.40
N ARG A 103 -32.89 30.20 -13.31
CA ARG A 103 -32.71 28.76 -13.00
C ARG A 103 -31.31 28.41 -12.45
N ALA A 104 -30.51 29.41 -12.06
CA ALA A 104 -29.15 29.24 -11.55
C ALA A 104 -29.03 29.18 -10.00
N ARG A 105 -30.12 29.44 -9.24
CA ARG A 105 -30.11 29.36 -7.77
C ARG A 105 -30.40 27.96 -7.25
N THR A 106 -31.51 27.34 -7.68
CA THR A 106 -31.96 26.04 -7.16
C THR A 106 -30.93 24.91 -7.30
N ARG A 107 -30.16 24.84 -8.41
CA ARG A 107 -29.12 23.79 -8.58
C ARG A 107 -27.90 24.00 -7.67
N ARG A 108 -27.62 25.24 -7.22
CA ARG A 108 -26.54 25.57 -6.28
C ARG A 108 -26.97 25.46 -4.82
N GLU A 109 -28.24 25.74 -4.54
CA GLU A 109 -28.85 25.60 -3.21
C GLU A 109 -29.08 24.11 -2.89
N CYS A 110 -29.68 23.33 -3.80
CA CYS A 110 -29.86 21.89 -3.63
C CYS A 110 -28.52 21.13 -3.55
N GLY A 111 -27.51 21.52 -4.35
CA GLY A 111 -26.15 20.97 -4.24
C GLY A 111 -25.41 21.36 -2.95
N ARG A 112 -25.76 22.48 -2.32
CA ARG A 112 -25.24 22.86 -0.99
C ARG A 112 -25.97 22.16 0.14
N GLN A 113 -27.28 21.98 0.03
CA GLN A 113 -28.08 21.23 1.00
C GLN A 113 -27.65 19.76 1.03
N GLY A 114 -27.57 19.11 -0.13
CA GLY A 114 -27.04 17.74 -0.23
C GLY A 114 -25.63 17.62 0.33
N ALA A 115 -24.70 18.52 -0.03
CA ALA A 115 -23.34 18.48 0.53
C ALA A 115 -23.31 18.66 2.06
N ALA A 116 -24.15 19.53 2.64
CA ALA A 116 -24.23 19.72 4.09
C ALA A 116 -24.87 18.52 4.82
N GLU A 117 -25.89 17.91 4.22
CA GLU A 117 -26.57 16.72 4.75
C GLU A 117 -25.64 15.48 4.71
N VAL A 118 -24.86 15.33 3.64
CA VAL A 118 -23.80 14.33 3.49
C VAL A 118 -22.70 14.48 4.55
N ILE A 119 -22.26 15.72 4.79
CA ILE A 119 -21.23 16.03 5.79
C ILE A 119 -21.73 15.65 7.20
N GLY A 120 -22.89 16.17 7.62
CA GLY A 120 -23.42 15.91 8.97
C GLY A 120 -23.76 14.44 9.24
N LEU A 121 -24.20 13.68 8.23
CA LEU A 121 -24.45 12.25 8.40
C LEU A 121 -23.15 11.45 8.58
N ALA A 122 -22.10 11.79 7.82
CA ALA A 122 -20.81 11.12 7.90
C ALA A 122 -20.08 11.41 9.23
N GLU A 123 -20.14 12.65 9.72
CA GLU A 123 -19.62 13.07 11.03
C GLU A 123 -20.16 12.24 12.19
N ILE A 124 -21.44 11.83 12.14
CA ILE A 124 -22.07 11.00 13.17
C ILE A 124 -21.84 9.51 12.92
N ALA A 125 -21.91 9.07 11.65
CA ALA A 125 -21.85 7.66 11.28
C ALA A 125 -20.47 7.01 11.55
N GLY A 126 -19.37 7.76 11.33
CA GLY A 126 -18.01 7.27 11.56
C GLY A 126 -17.72 6.95 13.03
N PRO A 127 -17.94 7.87 13.99
CA PRO A 127 -17.87 7.58 15.43
C PRO A 127 -18.71 6.38 15.84
N ILE A 128 -19.97 6.27 15.37
CA ILE A 128 -20.84 5.12 15.69
C ILE A 128 -20.21 3.81 15.19
N ALA A 129 -19.72 3.77 13.95
CA ALA A 129 -19.09 2.59 13.39
C ALA A 129 -17.82 2.18 14.16
N CYS A 130 -16.93 3.14 14.39
CA CYS A 130 -15.65 2.94 15.08
C CYS A 130 -15.81 2.55 16.56
N LEU A 131 -16.71 3.22 17.30
CA LEU A 131 -17.01 2.87 18.68
C LEU A 131 -17.69 1.50 18.78
N GLY A 132 -18.56 1.14 17.81
CA GLY A 132 -19.11 -0.20 17.69
C GLY A 132 -18.01 -1.28 17.57
N LEU A 133 -17.03 -1.07 16.69
CA LEU A 133 -15.87 -1.97 16.56
C LEU A 133 -14.96 -1.98 17.80
N ALA A 134 -14.72 -0.83 18.43
CA ALA A 134 -13.95 -0.74 19.66
C ALA A 134 -14.61 -1.53 20.80
N VAL A 135 -15.92 -1.41 20.96
CA VAL A 135 -16.73 -2.22 21.88
C VAL A 135 -16.65 -3.71 21.51
N LEU A 136 -16.81 -4.05 20.23
CA LEU A 136 -16.71 -5.44 19.75
C LEU A 136 -15.35 -6.09 20.09
N LEU A 137 -14.24 -5.35 20.00
CA LEU A 137 -12.89 -5.83 20.28
C LEU A 137 -12.60 -6.02 21.79
N VAL A 138 -13.13 -5.14 22.63
CA VAL A 138 -12.74 -5.03 24.05
C VAL A 138 -13.75 -5.67 25.02
N ALA A 139 -15.05 -5.63 24.69
CA ALA A 139 -16.12 -6.02 25.58
C ALA A 139 -16.09 -7.52 25.94
N ARG A 140 -16.42 -7.82 27.20
CA ARG A 140 -16.40 -9.18 27.75
C ARG A 140 -17.76 -9.88 27.74
N THR A 141 -18.85 -9.12 27.71
CA THR A 141 -20.22 -9.65 27.74
C THR A 141 -20.76 -9.83 26.33
N ARG A 142 -21.41 -10.97 26.06
CA ARG A 142 -22.07 -11.26 24.77
C ARG A 142 -23.00 -10.12 24.32
N ARG A 143 -23.81 -9.58 25.23
CA ARG A 143 -24.76 -8.48 24.95
C ARG A 143 -24.04 -7.26 24.37
N ASN A 144 -22.98 -6.78 25.04
CA ASN A 144 -22.22 -5.61 24.59
C ASN A 144 -21.48 -5.87 23.27
N ARG A 145 -21.05 -7.11 23.00
CA ARG A 145 -20.44 -7.48 21.71
C ARG A 145 -21.43 -7.49 20.56
N ILE A 146 -22.65 -8.01 20.78
CA ILE A 146 -23.74 -7.94 19.80
C ILE A 146 -24.10 -6.46 19.55
N ALA A 147 -24.22 -5.65 20.60
CA ALA A 147 -24.45 -4.21 20.48
C ALA A 147 -23.32 -3.53 19.69
N GLY A 148 -22.05 -3.82 19.98
CA GLY A 148 -20.90 -3.27 19.25
C GLY A 148 -20.91 -3.63 17.75
N LEU A 149 -21.21 -4.89 17.42
CA LEU A 149 -21.36 -5.32 16.02
C LEU A 149 -22.59 -4.68 15.34
N ALA A 150 -23.69 -4.48 16.07
CA ALA A 150 -24.87 -3.78 15.57
C ALA A 150 -24.59 -2.29 15.31
N TYR A 151 -23.92 -1.59 16.23
CA TYR A 151 -23.47 -0.20 16.03
C TYR A 151 -22.48 -0.09 14.87
N ALA A 152 -21.54 -1.04 14.74
CA ALA A 152 -20.65 -1.11 13.58
C ALA A 152 -21.45 -1.23 12.27
N GLY A 153 -22.45 -2.12 12.22
CA GLY A 153 -23.35 -2.27 11.07
C GLY A 153 -24.18 -1.03 10.76
N VAL A 154 -24.82 -0.43 11.76
CA VAL A 154 -25.62 0.80 11.62
C VAL A 154 -24.75 1.95 11.13
N GLY A 155 -23.60 2.21 11.75
CA GLY A 155 -22.66 3.24 11.30
C GLY A 155 -22.16 2.99 9.87
N THR A 156 -21.94 1.72 9.48
CA THR A 156 -21.60 1.36 8.09
C THR A 156 -22.73 1.72 7.11
N VAL A 157 -23.98 1.41 7.44
CA VAL A 157 -25.14 1.75 6.59
C VAL A 157 -25.32 3.26 6.48
N LEU A 158 -25.14 4.01 7.57
CA LEU A 158 -25.21 5.47 7.57
C LEU A 158 -24.05 6.11 6.77
N LEU A 159 -22.83 5.55 6.84
CA LEU A 159 -21.71 5.94 5.99
C LEU A 159 -21.97 5.64 4.50
N VAL A 160 -22.61 4.53 4.16
CA VAL A 160 -23.01 4.25 2.75
C VAL A 160 -24.07 5.25 2.29
N ALA A 161 -25.05 5.56 3.15
CA ALA A 161 -26.10 6.53 2.84
C ALA A 161 -25.56 7.96 2.64
N SER A 162 -24.50 8.35 3.33
CA SER A 162 -23.90 9.69 3.16
C SER A 162 -23.24 9.88 1.79
N PHE A 163 -22.91 8.84 1.01
CA PHE A 163 -22.32 9.03 -0.32
C PHE A 163 -23.28 9.52 -1.41
N SER A 164 -24.55 9.84 -1.09
CA SER A 164 -25.56 10.32 -2.06
C SER A 164 -25.61 9.45 -3.34
N PRO A 165 -25.93 8.15 -3.21
CA PRO A 165 -25.91 7.20 -4.32
C PRO A 165 -26.73 7.71 -5.52
N ALA A 166 -26.25 7.44 -6.73
CA ALA A 166 -26.69 8.15 -7.93
C ALA A 166 -28.14 7.83 -8.32
N SER A 167 -28.72 6.79 -7.71
CA SER A 167 -30.12 6.41 -7.86
C SER A 167 -30.64 5.63 -6.64
N ALA A 168 -31.95 5.67 -6.42
CA ALA A 168 -32.60 4.86 -5.39
C ALA A 168 -32.49 3.34 -5.66
N TRP A 169 -32.34 2.94 -6.93
CA TRP A 169 -32.16 1.53 -7.30
C TRP A 169 -30.76 1.01 -6.97
N GLU A 170 -29.71 1.84 -7.00
CA GLU A 170 -28.37 1.45 -6.54
C GLU A 170 -28.37 1.14 -5.04
N LEU A 171 -29.05 1.95 -4.23
CA LEU A 171 -29.27 1.65 -2.80
C LEU A 171 -30.05 0.36 -2.62
N ALA A 172 -31.19 0.22 -3.30
CA ALA A 172 -32.02 -0.98 -3.19
C ALA A 172 -31.23 -2.23 -3.60
N ALA A 173 -30.46 -2.18 -4.69
CA ALA A 173 -29.62 -3.28 -5.14
C ALA A 173 -28.48 -3.60 -4.16
N ALA A 174 -27.82 -2.60 -3.57
CA ALA A 174 -26.79 -2.80 -2.56
C ALA A 174 -27.36 -3.40 -1.26
N VAL A 175 -28.52 -2.92 -0.81
CA VAL A 175 -29.20 -3.40 0.40
C VAL A 175 -29.78 -4.80 0.20
N CYS A 176 -30.52 -5.05 -0.89
CA CYS A 176 -31.01 -6.39 -1.24
C CYS A 176 -29.85 -7.37 -1.47
N GLY A 177 -28.78 -6.92 -2.14
CA GLY A 177 -27.55 -7.68 -2.30
C GLY A 177 -26.94 -8.06 -0.95
N ALA A 178 -26.84 -7.12 0.00
CA ALA A 178 -26.33 -7.41 1.33
C ALA A 178 -27.25 -8.35 2.15
N LEU A 179 -28.57 -8.17 2.06
CA LEU A 179 -29.57 -8.98 2.75
C LEU A 179 -29.66 -10.42 2.22
N LEU A 180 -29.35 -10.66 0.94
CA LEU A 180 -29.32 -12.00 0.34
C LEU A 180 -27.94 -12.66 0.46
N LEU A 181 -26.88 -11.94 0.06
CA LEU A 181 -25.52 -12.46 0.01
C LEU A 181 -24.90 -12.61 1.40
N GLY A 182 -25.21 -11.71 2.34
CA GLY A 182 -24.69 -11.74 3.71
C GLY A 182 -25.04 -13.05 4.44
N PRO A 183 -26.33 -13.42 4.57
CA PRO A 183 -26.73 -14.69 5.18
C PRO A 183 -26.23 -15.93 4.44
N LEU A 184 -26.21 -15.90 3.10
CA LEU A 184 -25.70 -17.01 2.28
C LEU A 184 -24.20 -17.25 2.53
N LEU A 185 -23.39 -16.19 2.52
CA LEU A 185 -21.96 -16.27 2.82
C LEU A 185 -21.71 -16.64 4.29
N ALA A 186 -22.49 -16.10 5.23
CA ALA A 186 -22.40 -16.47 6.64
C ALA A 186 -22.69 -17.96 6.88
N TRP A 187 -23.69 -18.52 6.20
CA TRP A 187 -24.00 -19.96 6.21
C TRP A 187 -22.87 -20.80 5.59
N LEU A 188 -22.31 -20.36 4.45
CA LEU A 188 -21.21 -21.04 3.78
C LEU A 188 -19.94 -21.05 4.65
N PHE A 189 -19.60 -19.90 5.23
CA PHE A 189 -18.49 -19.76 6.18
C PHE A 189 -18.78 -20.46 7.52
N ARG A 190 -20.03 -20.72 7.88
CA ARG A 190 -20.36 -21.57 9.04
C ARG A 190 -20.03 -23.04 8.75
N ARG A 191 -20.34 -23.53 7.54
CA ARG A 191 -20.01 -24.89 7.11
C ARG A 191 -18.50 -25.09 6.97
N GLU A 192 -17.80 -24.13 6.36
CA GLU A 192 -16.34 -24.17 6.18
C GLU A 192 -15.69 -22.83 6.57
N PRO A 193 -15.38 -22.61 7.87
CA PRO A 193 -14.83 -21.35 8.36
C PRO A 193 -13.57 -20.86 7.65
N TRP A 194 -12.72 -21.79 7.21
CA TRP A 194 -11.49 -21.46 6.52
C TRP A 194 -11.68 -20.77 5.16
N LEU A 195 -12.87 -20.85 4.56
CA LEU A 195 -13.22 -20.06 3.38
C LEU A 195 -13.10 -18.55 3.62
N VAL A 196 -13.24 -18.06 4.86
CA VAL A 196 -12.98 -16.63 5.17
C VAL A 196 -11.52 -16.27 4.87
N ALA A 197 -10.56 -17.10 5.27
CA ALA A 197 -9.14 -16.84 5.03
C ALA A 197 -8.75 -17.04 3.57
N PHE A 198 -9.24 -18.10 2.93
CA PHE A 198 -8.98 -18.38 1.51
C PHE A 198 -9.58 -17.26 0.63
N ALA A 199 -10.87 -16.94 0.77
CA ALA A 199 -11.49 -15.86 0.01
C ALA A 199 -10.87 -14.49 0.30
N THR A 200 -10.45 -14.21 1.55
CA THR A 200 -9.70 -12.98 1.87
C THR A 200 -8.40 -12.91 1.05
N LEU A 201 -7.62 -14.00 1.00
CA LEU A 201 -6.36 -14.06 0.28
C LEU A 201 -6.57 -13.98 -1.25
N ALA A 202 -7.49 -14.80 -1.78
CA ALA A 202 -7.85 -14.83 -3.20
C ALA A 202 -8.29 -13.46 -3.73
N PHE A 203 -9.02 -12.66 -2.92
CA PHE A 203 -9.56 -11.37 -3.34
C PHE A 203 -8.67 -10.14 -3.09
N ILE A 204 -7.49 -10.27 -2.46
CA ILE A 204 -6.52 -9.15 -2.29
C ILE A 204 -6.19 -8.41 -3.62
N PRO A 205 -5.89 -9.07 -4.75
CA PRO A 205 -5.54 -8.37 -5.99
C PRO A 205 -6.74 -7.75 -6.73
N PHE A 206 -7.97 -8.22 -6.46
CA PHE A 206 -9.14 -7.88 -7.27
C PHE A 206 -9.77 -6.55 -6.85
N ARG A 207 -9.46 -5.50 -7.61
CA ARG A 207 -10.11 -4.19 -7.52
C ARG A 207 -11.08 -4.03 -8.68
N VAL A 208 -12.33 -3.69 -8.36
CA VAL A 208 -13.40 -3.47 -9.33
C VAL A 208 -13.67 -1.96 -9.41
N HIS A 209 -13.91 -1.45 -10.61
CA HIS A 209 -14.37 -0.08 -10.79
C HIS A 209 -15.83 0.03 -10.32
N PHE A 210 -16.05 0.74 -9.22
CA PHE A 210 -17.38 0.98 -8.64
C PHE A 210 -17.45 2.41 -8.10
N LEU A 211 -18.54 3.13 -8.38
CA LEU A 211 -18.71 4.56 -8.04
C LEU A 211 -17.50 5.44 -8.46
N HIS A 212 -16.92 5.22 -9.64
CA HIS A 212 -15.71 5.90 -10.16
C HIS A 212 -14.41 5.63 -9.37
N HIS A 213 -14.43 4.75 -8.37
CA HIS A 213 -13.27 4.37 -7.56
C HIS A 213 -12.89 2.90 -7.80
N GLN A 214 -11.62 2.54 -7.51
CA GLN A 214 -11.14 1.15 -7.59
C GLN A 214 -11.22 0.46 -6.24
N LEU A 215 -12.38 -0.12 -5.98
CA LEU A 215 -12.79 -0.64 -4.68
C LEU A 215 -12.59 -2.15 -4.58
N LEU A 216 -12.39 -2.64 -3.35
CA LEU A 216 -12.19 -4.07 -3.05
C LEU A 216 -13.54 -4.78 -2.88
N VAL A 217 -14.47 -4.57 -3.82
CA VAL A 217 -15.87 -5.04 -3.74
C VAL A 217 -15.99 -6.54 -3.41
N PRO A 218 -15.22 -7.47 -4.02
CA PRO A 218 -15.28 -8.88 -3.65
C PRO A 218 -14.87 -9.14 -2.19
N LEU A 219 -13.90 -8.40 -1.67
CA LEU A 219 -13.45 -8.49 -0.28
C LEU A 219 -14.49 -7.95 0.70
N TYR A 220 -15.27 -6.93 0.30
CA TYR A 220 -16.37 -6.41 1.11
C TYR A 220 -17.51 -7.42 1.25
N ALA A 221 -17.77 -8.23 0.22
CA ALA A 221 -18.69 -9.37 0.33
C ALA A 221 -18.18 -10.42 1.34
N VAL A 222 -16.88 -10.76 1.33
CA VAL A 222 -16.29 -11.63 2.36
C VAL A 222 -16.41 -11.02 3.76
N ALA A 223 -16.15 -9.72 3.92
CA ALA A 223 -16.29 -9.02 5.19
C ALA A 223 -17.73 -9.01 5.70
N LEU A 224 -18.71 -8.84 4.82
CA LEU A 224 -20.14 -8.92 5.15
C LEU A 224 -20.55 -10.33 5.62
N GLY A 225 -20.16 -11.37 4.87
CA GLY A 225 -20.41 -12.76 5.27
C GLY A 225 -19.71 -13.12 6.59
N ALA A 226 -18.51 -12.58 6.82
CA ALA A 226 -17.77 -12.74 8.06
C ALA A 226 -18.45 -12.00 9.23
N ALA A 227 -19.00 -10.80 9.02
CA ALA A 227 -19.83 -10.09 10.01
C ALA A 227 -21.07 -10.90 10.38
N GLY A 228 -21.77 -11.47 9.38
CA GLY A 228 -22.90 -12.37 9.60
C GLY A 228 -22.53 -13.62 10.39
N LEU A 229 -21.38 -14.24 10.09
CA LEU A 229 -20.85 -15.38 10.86
C LEU A 229 -20.51 -15.00 12.31
N LEU A 230 -19.91 -13.82 12.54
CA LEU A 230 -19.62 -13.32 13.89
C LEU A 230 -20.91 -13.09 14.68
N LEU A 231 -21.92 -12.46 14.07
CA LEU A 231 -23.23 -12.25 14.69
C LEU A 231 -23.88 -13.60 15.04
N TRP A 232 -23.87 -14.56 14.10
CA TRP A 232 -24.40 -15.90 14.31
C TRP A 232 -23.74 -16.59 15.50
N GLN A 233 -22.40 -16.62 15.55
CA GLN A 233 -21.64 -17.22 16.66
C GLN A 233 -21.98 -16.55 18.01
N LEU A 234 -22.07 -15.22 18.04
CA LEU A 234 -22.45 -14.48 19.24
C LEU A 234 -23.89 -14.80 19.68
N VAL A 235 -24.83 -14.97 18.74
CA VAL A 235 -26.24 -15.33 19.02
C VAL A 235 -26.37 -16.77 19.52
N GLU A 236 -25.55 -17.71 19.05
CA GLU A 236 -25.50 -19.10 19.55
C GLU A 236 -24.80 -19.22 20.92
N GLY A 237 -24.26 -18.14 21.47
CA GLY A 237 -23.68 -18.12 22.81
C GLY A 237 -22.16 -18.26 22.89
N ASP A 238 -21.45 -18.06 21.78
CA ASP A 238 -19.98 -18.06 21.76
C ASP A 238 -19.39 -16.94 22.64
N GLY A 239 -18.91 -17.33 23.82
CA GLY A 239 -18.30 -16.46 24.83
C GLY A 239 -16.83 -16.13 24.61
N ARG A 240 -16.22 -16.46 23.45
CA ARG A 240 -14.84 -16.01 23.12
C ARG A 240 -14.77 -14.48 23.14
N THR A 241 -13.68 -13.92 23.66
CA THR A 241 -13.44 -12.47 23.79
C THR A 241 -11.98 -12.12 23.53
N ARG A 242 -11.73 -10.87 23.11
CA ARG A 242 -10.39 -10.31 22.85
C ARG A 242 -9.58 -11.18 21.89
N GLU A 243 -10.14 -11.42 20.71
CA GLU A 243 -9.59 -12.28 19.66
C GLU A 243 -8.15 -11.93 19.32
N LEU A 244 -7.85 -10.63 19.21
CA LEU A 244 -6.52 -10.11 18.87
C LEU A 244 -5.57 -10.04 20.08
N GLY A 245 -5.94 -10.66 21.21
CA GLY A 245 -5.15 -10.71 22.43
C GLY A 245 -4.77 -9.31 22.93
N ILE A 246 -3.47 -9.07 23.08
CA ILE A 246 -2.94 -7.78 23.55
C ILE A 246 -3.12 -6.63 22.54
N ALA A 247 -3.30 -6.92 21.25
CA ALA A 247 -3.55 -5.89 20.23
C ALA A 247 -5.01 -5.38 20.23
N SER A 248 -5.94 -6.07 20.91
CA SER A 248 -7.36 -5.69 20.94
C SER A 248 -7.60 -4.29 21.50
N TRP A 249 -6.86 -3.89 22.55
CA TRP A 249 -6.96 -2.57 23.18
C TRP A 249 -6.37 -1.42 22.33
N PRO A 250 -5.10 -1.46 21.88
CA PRO A 250 -4.56 -0.40 21.05
C PRO A 250 -5.31 -0.26 19.73
N LEU A 251 -5.78 -1.37 19.13
CA LEU A 251 -6.64 -1.28 17.94
C LEU A 251 -7.98 -0.61 18.25
N ALA A 252 -8.66 -1.00 19.33
CA ALA A 252 -9.95 -0.40 19.70
C ALA A 252 -9.83 1.10 20.03
N LEU A 253 -8.76 1.51 20.71
CA LEU A 253 -8.48 2.91 21.01
C LEU A 253 -8.09 3.70 19.75
N TYR A 254 -7.30 3.09 18.84
CA TYR A 254 -6.99 3.70 17.55
C TYR A 254 -8.24 3.88 16.68
N LEU A 255 -9.10 2.85 16.58
CA LEU A 255 -10.39 2.93 15.88
C LEU A 255 -11.30 4.00 16.49
N GLY A 256 -11.45 4.03 17.82
CA GLY A 256 -12.20 5.08 18.50
C GLY A 256 -11.65 6.48 18.22
N TRP A 257 -10.31 6.65 18.25
CA TRP A 257 -9.64 7.91 17.95
C TRP A 257 -9.86 8.39 16.51
N ILE A 258 -9.67 7.52 15.50
CA ILE A 258 -9.93 7.90 14.10
C ILE A 258 -11.42 8.12 13.81
N GLY A 259 -12.32 7.49 14.57
CA GLY A 259 -13.76 7.72 14.48
C GLY A 259 -14.11 9.13 14.99
N ILE A 260 -13.63 9.48 16.18
CA ILE A 260 -13.81 10.81 16.80
C ILE A 260 -13.15 11.90 15.94
N SER A 261 -12.00 11.63 15.29
CA SER A 261 -11.31 12.64 14.48
C SER A 261 -11.99 13.01 13.15
N LEU A 262 -13.16 12.44 12.86
CA LEU A 262 -14.06 12.99 11.82
C LEU A 262 -14.67 14.32 12.23
N GLU A 263 -14.91 14.57 13.53
CA GLU A 263 -15.51 15.82 14.05
C GLU A 263 -14.70 17.08 13.69
N TRP A 264 -13.40 16.93 13.41
CA TRP A 264 -12.52 18.00 12.94
C TRP A 264 -11.79 17.68 11.63
N SER A 265 -12.24 16.67 10.88
CA SER A 265 -11.59 16.33 9.61
C SER A 265 -11.81 17.42 8.57
N VAL A 266 -10.70 17.83 7.94
CA VAL A 266 -10.73 18.80 6.84
C VAL A 266 -11.25 18.16 5.53
N ASP A 267 -11.33 16.83 5.46
CA ASP A 267 -11.92 16.08 4.33
C ASP A 267 -12.71 14.86 4.82
N ILE A 268 -13.93 15.13 5.30
CA ILE A 268 -14.87 14.12 5.83
C ILE A 268 -15.26 13.08 4.76
N HIS A 269 -15.27 13.46 3.48
CA HIS A 269 -15.58 12.54 2.38
C HIS A 269 -14.47 11.48 2.24
N MET A 270 -13.19 11.88 2.26
CA MET A 270 -12.08 10.93 2.26
C MET A 270 -12.03 10.12 3.56
N ALA A 271 -12.30 10.74 4.71
CA ALA A 271 -12.41 10.04 5.99
C ALA A 271 -13.45 8.91 5.96
N ALA A 272 -14.64 9.19 5.42
CA ALA A 272 -15.71 8.21 5.27
C ALA A 272 -15.33 7.08 4.30
N ILE A 273 -14.62 7.39 3.20
CA ILE A 273 -14.09 6.38 2.27
C ILE A 273 -13.11 5.45 3.01
N ASP A 274 -12.15 6.00 3.76
CA ASP A 274 -11.14 5.18 4.42
C ASP A 274 -11.74 4.27 5.50
N LEU A 275 -12.72 4.76 6.26
CA LEU A 275 -13.47 3.94 7.22
C LEU A 275 -14.23 2.81 6.53
N LEU A 276 -15.00 3.12 5.50
CA LEU A 276 -15.87 2.17 4.79
C LEU A 276 -15.08 1.15 3.95
N ALA A 277 -14.00 1.59 3.30
CA ALA A 277 -13.21 0.79 2.37
C ALA A 277 -12.13 -0.05 3.06
N PHE A 278 -11.62 0.39 4.22
CA PHE A 278 -10.48 -0.24 4.89
C PHE A 278 -10.76 -0.57 6.36
N TYR A 279 -10.92 0.43 7.23
CA TYR A 279 -10.91 0.17 8.68
C TYR A 279 -12.04 -0.77 9.15
N ILE A 280 -13.27 -0.55 8.69
CA ILE A 280 -14.42 -1.35 9.11
C ILE A 280 -14.35 -2.80 8.57
N PRO A 281 -14.34 -3.05 7.24
CA PRO A 281 -14.37 -4.41 6.71
C PRO A 281 -13.13 -5.21 7.10
N LEU A 282 -11.95 -4.59 7.12
CA LEU A 282 -10.71 -5.31 7.40
C LEU A 282 -10.54 -5.62 8.89
N THR A 283 -11.10 -4.81 9.80
CA THR A 283 -11.22 -5.18 11.24
C THR A 283 -12.07 -6.43 11.41
N ILE A 284 -13.22 -6.50 10.73
CA ILE A 284 -14.13 -7.65 10.78
C ILE A 284 -13.44 -8.91 10.26
N LEU A 285 -12.69 -8.82 9.16
CA LEU A 285 -11.89 -9.93 8.63
C LEU A 285 -10.80 -10.37 9.60
N ALA A 286 -10.03 -9.44 10.19
CA ALA A 286 -8.99 -9.78 11.16
C ALA A 286 -9.54 -10.52 12.39
N VAL A 287 -10.67 -10.05 12.95
CA VAL A 287 -11.36 -10.71 14.08
C VAL A 287 -11.91 -12.09 13.69
N SER A 288 -12.38 -12.25 12.45
CA SER A 288 -12.93 -13.51 11.95
C SER A 288 -11.84 -14.56 11.68
N ILE A 289 -10.71 -14.15 11.07
CA ILE A 289 -9.53 -15.00 10.87
C ILE A 289 -8.95 -15.41 12.23
N ALA A 290 -8.90 -14.49 13.20
CA ALA A 290 -8.51 -14.77 14.58
C ALA A 290 -9.47 -15.74 15.31
N ARG A 291 -10.65 -16.03 14.76
CA ARG A 291 -11.66 -16.98 15.28
C ARG A 291 -11.66 -18.36 14.60
N LEU A 292 -10.85 -18.59 13.57
CA LEU A 292 -10.82 -19.88 12.86
C LEU A 292 -10.45 -21.08 13.78
N PRO A 293 -11.01 -22.27 13.56
CA PRO A 293 -10.54 -23.47 14.25
C PRO A 293 -9.13 -23.82 13.77
N TRP A 294 -8.18 -24.06 14.69
CA TRP A 294 -6.82 -24.42 14.30
C TRP A 294 -6.78 -25.76 13.59
N GLN A 295 -6.34 -25.77 12.34
CA GLN A 295 -6.22 -26.98 11.52
C GLN A 295 -4.93 -26.92 10.67
N PRO A 296 -3.89 -27.71 10.99
CA PRO A 296 -2.63 -27.71 10.23
C PRO A 296 -2.77 -28.10 8.75
N SER A 297 -3.83 -28.80 8.36
CA SER A 297 -4.20 -29.04 6.97
C SER A 297 -4.60 -27.74 6.26
N ARG A 298 -5.52 -26.96 6.85
CA ARG A 298 -6.01 -25.71 6.26
C ARG A 298 -4.95 -24.60 6.24
N VAL A 299 -4.09 -24.51 7.26
CA VAL A 299 -2.90 -23.62 7.25
C VAL A 299 -1.97 -23.95 6.07
N ARG A 300 -1.76 -25.23 5.76
CA ARG A 300 -0.99 -25.65 4.59
C ARG A 300 -1.67 -25.27 3.28
N ILE A 301 -3.00 -25.43 3.18
CA ILE A 301 -3.76 -25.01 1.99
C ILE A 301 -3.63 -23.50 1.76
N LEU A 302 -3.76 -22.67 2.82
CA LEU A 302 -3.60 -21.21 2.73
C LEU A 302 -2.19 -20.81 2.24
N TYR A 303 -1.16 -21.55 2.68
CA TYR A 303 0.20 -21.36 2.18
C TYR A 303 0.35 -21.80 0.71
N CYS A 304 -0.22 -22.94 0.32
CA CYS A 304 -0.21 -23.40 -1.07
C CYS A 304 -0.94 -22.41 -2.00
N GLU A 305 -2.06 -21.82 -1.55
CA GLU A 305 -2.78 -20.76 -2.24
C GLU A 305 -1.91 -19.51 -2.43
N LEU A 306 -1.26 -19.02 -1.36
CA LEU A 306 -0.33 -17.89 -1.41
C LEU A 306 0.81 -18.12 -2.42
N VAL A 307 1.39 -19.33 -2.43
CA VAL A 307 2.46 -19.73 -3.36
C VAL A 307 1.94 -19.84 -4.79
N ALA A 308 0.77 -20.45 -5.01
CA ALA A 308 0.17 -20.60 -6.33
C ALA A 308 -0.19 -19.23 -6.94
N MET A 309 -0.83 -18.35 -6.17
CA MET A 309 -1.10 -16.96 -6.56
C MET A 309 0.19 -16.22 -6.89
N ALA A 310 1.23 -16.33 -6.04
CA ALA A 310 2.51 -15.70 -6.30
C ALA A 310 3.14 -16.20 -7.63
N LEU A 311 3.12 -17.51 -7.90
CA LEU A 311 3.58 -18.06 -9.17
C LEU A 311 2.81 -17.52 -10.37
N VAL A 312 1.46 -17.49 -10.32
CA VAL A 312 0.63 -16.90 -11.37
C VAL A 312 0.99 -15.43 -11.60
N PHE A 313 1.16 -14.65 -10.53
CA PHE A 313 1.52 -13.24 -10.66
C PHE A 313 2.93 -13.00 -11.17
N VAL A 314 3.88 -13.92 -10.91
CA VAL A 314 5.23 -13.90 -11.51
C VAL A 314 5.17 -14.19 -13.00
N VAL A 315 4.41 -15.20 -13.44
CA VAL A 315 4.22 -15.52 -14.87
C VAL A 315 3.60 -14.33 -15.60
N VAL A 316 2.56 -13.72 -15.04
CA VAL A 316 1.96 -12.50 -15.59
C VAL A 316 2.94 -11.33 -15.58
N GLY A 317 3.75 -11.17 -14.53
CA GLY A 317 4.79 -10.14 -14.45
C GLY A 317 5.87 -10.27 -15.52
N PHE A 318 6.35 -11.49 -15.79
CA PHE A 318 7.29 -11.75 -16.88
C PHE A 318 6.66 -11.50 -18.26
N TYR A 319 5.41 -11.92 -18.47
CA TYR A 319 4.68 -11.61 -19.71
C TYR A 319 4.58 -10.09 -19.95
N GLN A 320 4.23 -9.31 -18.93
CA GLN A 320 4.17 -7.84 -19.03
C GLN A 320 5.54 -7.21 -19.31
N TYR A 321 6.61 -7.77 -18.76
CA TYR A 321 7.97 -7.27 -18.97
C TYR A 321 8.47 -7.52 -20.39
N GLU A 322 8.22 -8.72 -20.92
CA GLU A 322 8.65 -9.11 -22.25
C GLU A 322 7.85 -8.36 -23.34
N THR A 323 6.52 -8.41 -23.24
CA THR A 323 5.62 -7.76 -24.22
C THR A 323 5.56 -6.23 -24.08
N ARG A 324 6.16 -5.67 -23.03
CA ARG A 324 6.05 -4.26 -22.60
C ARG A 324 4.60 -3.77 -22.43
N ASN A 325 3.64 -4.69 -22.29
CA ASN A 325 2.22 -4.40 -22.21
C ASN A 325 1.76 -4.40 -20.74
N ILE A 326 1.34 -3.24 -20.24
CA ILE A 326 0.80 -3.06 -18.89
C ILE A 326 -0.73 -3.05 -18.94
N PHE A 327 -1.36 -3.93 -18.18
CA PHE A 327 -2.83 -4.02 -18.12
C PHE A 327 -3.45 -2.79 -17.44
N GLN A 328 -4.35 -2.10 -18.16
CA GLN A 328 -5.32 -1.13 -17.66
C GLN A 328 -4.77 -0.03 -16.70
N ASN A 329 -3.50 0.36 -16.84
CA ASN A 329 -2.85 1.31 -15.94
C ASN A 329 -2.07 2.38 -16.74
N SER A 330 -2.80 3.37 -17.24
CA SER A 330 -2.24 4.50 -18.00
C SER A 330 -1.17 5.27 -17.22
N LYS A 331 -1.32 5.40 -15.89
CA LYS A 331 -0.33 6.07 -15.03
C LYS A 331 1.02 5.35 -15.04
N LEU A 332 1.02 4.01 -14.96
CA LEU A 332 2.25 3.22 -15.03
C LEU A 332 2.84 3.19 -16.44
N GLN A 333 1.99 3.09 -17.48
CA GLN A 333 2.44 3.18 -18.88
C GLN A 333 3.20 4.49 -19.12
N ILE A 334 2.59 5.63 -18.78
CA ILE A 334 3.22 6.97 -18.88
C ILE A 334 4.52 7.03 -18.05
N SER A 335 4.53 6.45 -16.84
CA SER A 335 5.74 6.45 -16.00
C SER A 335 6.87 5.60 -16.58
N ASN A 336 6.56 4.50 -17.29
CA ASN A 336 7.56 3.65 -17.93
C ASN A 336 8.16 4.34 -19.18
N THR A 337 7.41 5.17 -19.91
CA THR A 337 7.91 5.97 -21.05
C THR A 337 9.09 6.89 -20.69
N TYR A 338 9.14 7.38 -19.45
CA TYR A 338 10.19 8.29 -18.96
C TYR A 338 11.18 7.63 -17.99
N SER A 339 11.16 6.30 -17.86
CA SER A 339 12.01 5.54 -16.94
C SER A 339 13.06 4.73 -17.70
N ALA A 340 14.30 4.73 -17.21
CA ALA A 340 15.36 3.86 -17.72
C ALA A 340 15.09 2.36 -17.45
N LEU A 341 14.21 2.05 -16.50
CA LEU A 341 13.80 0.69 -16.14
C LEU A 341 12.28 0.53 -16.30
N PHE A 342 11.87 -0.45 -17.10
CA PHE A 342 10.46 -0.80 -17.27
C PHE A 342 9.97 -1.60 -16.07
N ARG A 343 8.95 -1.09 -15.36
CA ARG A 343 8.41 -1.69 -14.12
C ARG A 343 7.09 -2.40 -14.40
N VAL A 344 6.91 -3.61 -13.85
CA VAL A 344 5.67 -4.38 -13.95
C VAL A 344 4.87 -4.38 -12.65
N ASN A 345 3.55 -4.36 -12.78
CA ASN A 345 2.58 -4.42 -11.68
C ASN A 345 1.82 -5.74 -11.62
N SER A 346 2.00 -6.64 -12.60
CA SER A 346 1.20 -7.86 -12.74
C SER A 346 -0.30 -7.50 -12.74
N VAL A 347 -1.13 -8.21 -11.98
CA VAL A 347 -2.56 -7.90 -11.80
C VAL A 347 -2.84 -6.76 -10.80
N PHE A 348 -1.83 -6.22 -10.11
CA PHE A 348 -1.99 -5.21 -9.06
C PHE A 348 -1.97 -3.78 -9.62
N TRP A 349 -2.38 -2.80 -8.83
CA TRP A 349 -2.45 -1.39 -9.28
C TRP A 349 -1.10 -0.65 -9.32
N ASP A 350 -0.10 -1.07 -8.55
CA ASP A 350 1.23 -0.45 -8.49
C ASP A 350 2.29 -1.56 -8.32
N PRO A 351 3.47 -1.48 -8.98
CA PRO A 351 4.55 -2.45 -8.79
C PRO A 351 4.97 -2.63 -7.32
N SER A 352 4.78 -1.63 -6.47
CA SER A 352 5.02 -1.74 -5.03
C SER A 352 4.13 -2.77 -4.34
N ILE A 353 2.84 -2.83 -4.69
CA ILE A 353 1.86 -3.77 -4.12
C ILE A 353 2.17 -5.19 -4.59
N TYR A 354 2.43 -5.36 -5.89
CA TYR A 354 2.88 -6.63 -6.47
C TYR A 354 4.14 -7.16 -5.78
N GLY A 355 5.18 -6.31 -5.69
CA GLY A 355 6.42 -6.68 -5.00
C GLY A 355 6.19 -7.03 -3.53
N ARG A 356 5.31 -6.33 -2.81
CA ARG A 356 4.96 -6.68 -1.42
C ARG A 356 4.31 -8.06 -1.32
N PHE A 357 3.36 -8.39 -2.19
CA PHE A 357 2.71 -9.71 -2.18
C PHE A 357 3.74 -10.85 -2.33
N LEU A 358 4.68 -10.70 -3.26
CA LEU A 358 5.80 -11.64 -3.42
C LEU A 358 6.69 -11.72 -2.18
N VAL A 359 6.96 -10.60 -1.51
CA VAL A 359 7.74 -10.58 -0.27
C VAL A 359 7.06 -11.35 0.86
N ILE A 360 5.72 -11.24 1.02
CA ILE A 360 4.98 -12.04 2.01
C ILE A 360 5.07 -13.55 1.68
N ALA A 361 4.93 -13.92 0.41
CA ALA A 361 5.08 -15.31 -0.04
C ALA A 361 6.52 -15.85 0.18
N LEU A 362 7.54 -15.03 -0.10
CA LEU A 362 8.95 -15.33 0.16
C LEU A 362 9.22 -15.51 1.66
N ILE A 363 8.72 -14.64 2.53
CA ILE A 363 8.89 -14.74 3.99
C ILE A 363 8.31 -16.05 4.53
N ALA A 364 7.07 -16.40 4.14
CA ALA A 364 6.45 -17.64 4.54
C ALA A 364 7.27 -18.87 4.09
N THR A 365 7.77 -18.83 2.85
CA THR A 365 8.62 -19.88 2.27
C THR A 365 9.95 -20.02 3.00
N VAL A 366 10.67 -18.92 3.23
CA VAL A 366 11.96 -18.92 3.94
C VAL A 366 11.80 -19.42 5.37
N VAL A 367 10.74 -19.02 6.09
CA VAL A 367 10.43 -19.57 7.42
C VAL A 367 10.18 -21.08 7.37
N LEU A 368 9.51 -21.59 6.34
CA LEU A 368 9.31 -23.04 6.15
C LEU A 368 10.59 -23.79 5.81
N ILE A 369 11.48 -23.22 4.99
CA ILE A 369 12.80 -23.80 4.68
C ILE A 369 13.64 -23.88 5.95
N VAL A 370 13.81 -22.76 6.67
CA VAL A 370 14.75 -22.65 7.79
C VAL A 370 14.26 -23.37 9.05
N ARG A 371 12.94 -23.48 9.27
CA ARG A 371 12.36 -24.28 10.37
C ARG A 371 11.81 -25.64 9.92
N GLY A 372 12.11 -26.07 8.70
CA GLY A 372 11.73 -27.35 8.13
C GLY A 372 12.89 -28.34 8.07
N ARG A 373 12.69 -29.44 7.33
CA ARG A 373 13.77 -30.32 6.88
C ARG A 373 13.88 -30.20 5.36
N LEU A 374 15.10 -30.15 4.82
CA LEU A 374 15.32 -30.14 3.36
C LEU A 374 15.05 -31.52 2.75
N GLY A 375 13.78 -31.86 2.58
CA GLY A 375 13.32 -32.93 1.70
C GLY A 375 12.91 -32.42 0.31
N ARG A 376 12.20 -33.24 -0.47
CA ARG A 376 11.65 -32.85 -1.79
C ARG A 376 10.86 -31.54 -1.75
N LEU A 377 10.06 -31.33 -0.70
CA LEU A 377 9.32 -30.08 -0.48
C LEU A 377 10.22 -28.85 -0.20
N GLY A 378 11.40 -29.06 0.39
CA GLY A 378 12.39 -28.00 0.60
C GLY A 378 13.05 -27.55 -0.71
N ILE A 379 13.29 -28.48 -1.63
CA ILE A 379 13.77 -28.16 -2.98
C ILE A 379 12.70 -27.37 -3.75
N ALA A 380 11.44 -27.82 -3.72
CA ALA A 380 10.33 -27.09 -4.34
C ALA A 380 10.16 -25.67 -3.76
N ALA A 381 10.30 -25.52 -2.44
CA ALA A 381 10.30 -24.21 -1.78
C ALA A 381 11.48 -23.32 -2.20
N LEU A 382 12.68 -23.89 -2.40
CA LEU A 382 13.86 -23.16 -2.88
C LEU A 382 13.68 -22.69 -4.33
N VAL A 383 13.15 -23.55 -5.21
CA VAL A 383 12.82 -23.21 -6.60
C VAL A 383 11.77 -22.10 -6.65
N PHE A 384 10.69 -22.22 -5.85
CA PHE A 384 9.71 -21.14 -5.71
C PHE A 384 10.36 -19.83 -5.24
N ALA A 385 11.23 -19.87 -4.23
CA ALA A 385 11.90 -18.68 -3.72
C ALA A 385 12.77 -18.00 -4.79
N ALA A 386 13.49 -18.77 -5.60
CA ALA A 386 14.25 -18.24 -6.73
C ALA A 386 13.34 -17.58 -7.78
N VAL A 387 12.25 -18.25 -8.20
CA VAL A 387 11.30 -17.73 -9.19
C VAL A 387 10.58 -16.47 -8.68
N ALA A 388 10.11 -16.47 -7.44
CA ALA A 388 9.47 -15.31 -6.82
C ALA A 388 10.43 -14.13 -6.62
N TRP A 389 11.71 -14.39 -6.34
CA TRP A 389 12.73 -13.34 -6.29
C TRP A 389 13.03 -12.73 -7.68
N LEU A 390 13.08 -13.56 -8.73
CA LEU A 390 13.20 -13.06 -10.11
C LEU A 390 11.98 -12.22 -10.51
N GLY A 391 10.76 -12.63 -10.16
CA GLY A 391 9.56 -11.81 -10.37
C GLY A 391 9.58 -10.49 -9.59
N LEU A 392 10.18 -10.48 -8.39
CA LEU A 392 10.38 -9.28 -7.59
C LEU A 392 11.39 -8.31 -8.24
N LEU A 393 12.48 -8.78 -8.84
CA LEU A 393 13.43 -7.94 -9.60
C LEU A 393 12.70 -7.08 -10.63
N VAL A 394 11.82 -7.71 -11.41
CA VAL A 394 11.11 -7.10 -12.54
C VAL A 394 10.09 -6.04 -12.11
N SER A 395 9.65 -6.04 -10.84
CA SER A 395 8.85 -4.94 -10.26
C SER A 395 9.67 -3.63 -10.06
N PHE A 396 10.99 -3.77 -9.92
CA PHE A 396 11.92 -2.74 -9.44
C PHE A 396 11.41 -1.96 -8.22
N SER A 397 10.68 -2.62 -7.32
CA SER A 397 10.10 -2.01 -6.12
C SER A 397 11.14 -1.87 -4.99
N GLN A 398 11.77 -0.70 -4.91
CA GLN A 398 12.73 -0.35 -3.85
C GLN A 398 12.20 -0.64 -2.43
N SER A 399 10.94 -0.31 -2.15
CA SER A 399 10.32 -0.52 -0.83
C SER A 399 10.05 -2.00 -0.54
N SER A 400 9.75 -2.81 -1.56
CA SER A 400 9.63 -4.26 -1.40
C SER A 400 11.00 -4.93 -1.20
N PHE A 401 12.06 -4.47 -1.88
CA PHE A 401 13.42 -4.95 -1.64
C PHE A 401 13.91 -4.63 -0.22
N ALA A 402 13.67 -3.41 0.27
CA ALA A 402 13.98 -3.05 1.66
C ALA A 402 13.20 -3.90 2.67
N ALA A 403 11.90 -4.12 2.43
CA ALA A 403 11.06 -4.99 3.25
C ALA A 403 11.55 -6.45 3.28
N LEU A 404 11.96 -7.00 2.12
CA LEU A 404 12.53 -8.35 2.04
C LEU A 404 13.85 -8.45 2.82
N LEU A 405 14.75 -7.48 2.66
CA LEU A 405 16.03 -7.45 3.35
C LEU A 405 15.85 -7.47 4.88
N VAL A 406 14.96 -6.62 5.40
CA VAL A 406 14.65 -6.57 6.84
C VAL A 406 14.02 -7.88 7.31
N ALA A 407 13.11 -8.48 6.53
CA ALA A 407 12.47 -9.72 6.92
C ALA A 407 13.40 -10.94 6.88
N VAL A 408 14.28 -11.04 5.86
CA VAL A 408 15.34 -12.06 5.79
C VAL A 408 16.33 -11.90 6.95
N PHE A 409 16.72 -10.65 7.27
CA PHE A 409 17.51 -10.39 8.48
C PHE A 409 16.75 -10.78 9.76
N GLY A 410 15.43 -10.55 9.83
CA GLY A 410 14.58 -11.00 10.93
C GLY A 410 14.56 -12.52 11.11
N VAL A 411 14.45 -13.30 10.02
CA VAL A 411 14.64 -14.77 10.06
C VAL A 411 16.04 -15.10 10.58
N ALA A 412 17.07 -14.46 10.02
CA ALA A 412 18.46 -14.70 10.38
C ALA A 412 18.76 -14.42 11.87
N ALA A 413 18.19 -13.34 12.42
CA ALA A 413 18.32 -12.97 13.82
C ALA A 413 17.61 -13.95 14.77
N VAL A 414 16.42 -14.45 14.39
CA VAL A 414 15.72 -15.49 15.17
C VAL A 414 16.47 -16.83 15.16
N VAL A 415 17.13 -17.17 14.05
CA VAL A 415 17.73 -18.51 13.84
C VAL A 415 19.20 -18.56 14.27
N TRP A 416 20.00 -17.57 13.92
CA TRP A 416 21.45 -17.51 14.19
C TRP A 416 21.84 -16.51 15.28
N ARG A 417 20.87 -15.80 15.87
CA ARG A 417 21.06 -14.84 16.97
C ARG A 417 22.15 -13.80 16.61
N TRP A 418 23.05 -13.48 17.53
CA TRP A 418 24.07 -12.43 17.36
C TRP A 418 24.99 -12.64 16.14
N ARG A 419 25.18 -13.88 15.66
CA ARG A 419 26.01 -14.16 14.48
C ARG A 419 25.43 -13.56 13.19
N SER A 420 24.11 -13.33 13.13
CA SER A 420 23.48 -12.62 12.01
C SER A 420 23.89 -11.15 11.90
N LEU A 421 24.29 -10.50 13.01
CA LEU A 421 24.74 -9.11 13.00
C LEU A 421 26.05 -8.95 12.21
N LEU A 422 26.94 -9.95 12.28
CA LEU A 422 28.18 -9.97 11.50
C LEU A 422 27.90 -10.13 10.00
N ALA A 423 26.97 -11.02 9.63
CA ALA A 423 26.56 -11.22 8.24
C ALA A 423 25.83 -9.98 7.68
N LEU A 424 24.97 -9.33 8.48
CA LEU A 424 24.33 -8.06 8.09
C LEU A 424 25.36 -6.93 7.96
N ALA A 425 26.29 -6.80 8.91
CA ALA A 425 27.34 -5.79 8.85
C ALA A 425 28.22 -5.99 7.61
N ALA A 426 28.62 -7.22 7.29
CA ALA A 426 29.34 -7.53 6.06
C ALA A 426 28.53 -7.18 4.80
N ALA A 427 27.26 -7.56 4.74
CA ALA A 427 26.38 -7.23 3.61
C ALA A 427 26.17 -5.71 3.45
N LEU A 428 25.99 -4.97 4.55
CA LEU A 428 25.85 -3.52 4.54
C LEU A 428 27.15 -2.80 4.21
N VAL A 429 28.31 -3.32 4.61
CA VAL A 429 29.63 -2.80 4.21
C VAL A 429 29.88 -3.03 2.72
N VAL A 430 29.53 -4.21 2.19
CA VAL A 430 29.62 -4.48 0.74
C VAL A 430 28.66 -3.57 -0.05
N LEU A 431 27.38 -3.54 0.32
CA LEU A 431 26.39 -2.67 -0.35
C LEU A 431 26.73 -1.18 -0.21
N GLY A 432 27.20 -0.75 0.96
CA GLY A 432 27.67 0.62 1.23
C GLY A 432 28.93 0.97 0.43
N GLY A 433 29.85 0.03 0.27
CA GLY A 433 31.03 0.18 -0.59
C GLY A 433 30.67 0.31 -2.06
N LEU A 434 29.79 -0.55 -2.59
CA LEU A 434 29.27 -0.42 -3.96
C LEU A 434 28.49 0.90 -4.16
N ALA A 435 27.72 1.33 -3.16
CA ALA A 435 26.98 2.59 -3.20
C ALA A 435 27.91 3.82 -3.16
N ALA A 436 28.96 3.80 -2.33
CA ALA A 436 29.98 4.85 -2.26
C ALA A 436 30.83 4.92 -3.55
N ALA A 437 31.00 3.81 -4.25
CA ALA A 437 31.66 3.74 -5.55
C ALA A 437 30.82 4.36 -6.70
N GLN A 438 29.55 4.72 -6.49
CA GLN A 438 28.73 5.43 -7.49
C GLN A 438 28.86 6.96 -7.34
N PRO A 439 29.50 7.68 -8.29
CA PRO A 439 29.73 9.13 -8.17
C PRO A 439 28.44 9.94 -8.06
N THR A 440 27.41 9.56 -8.83
CA THR A 440 26.08 10.18 -8.82
C THR A 440 25.39 10.10 -7.45
N LEU A 441 25.53 8.97 -6.75
CA LEU A 441 24.97 8.81 -5.40
C LEU A 441 25.75 9.62 -4.37
N MET A 442 27.08 9.67 -4.48
CA MET A 442 27.91 10.53 -3.64
C MET A 442 27.64 12.03 -3.84
N HIS A 443 27.41 12.50 -5.06
CA HIS A 443 27.02 13.89 -5.31
C HIS A 443 25.63 14.23 -4.72
N ALA A 444 24.68 13.30 -4.77
CA ALA A 444 23.35 13.47 -4.16
C ALA A 444 23.41 13.47 -2.62
N LEU A 445 24.29 12.68 -2.00
CA LEU A 445 24.44 12.59 -0.54
C LEU A 445 25.25 13.75 0.05
N ARG A 446 26.26 14.27 -0.66
CA ARG A 446 27.11 15.38 -0.19
C ARG A 446 26.41 16.75 -0.20
N HIS A 447 25.36 16.93 -1.00
CA HIS A 447 24.56 18.15 -0.98
C HIS A 447 23.26 17.92 -0.21
N HIS A 448 23.23 18.30 1.07
CA HIS A 448 22.06 18.28 1.97
C HIS A 448 20.92 19.25 1.56
N THR A 449 20.66 19.43 0.27
CA THR A 449 19.54 20.24 -0.23
C THR A 449 18.34 19.36 -0.50
N THR A 450 17.15 19.85 -0.16
CA THR A 450 15.88 19.17 -0.43
C THR A 450 15.66 18.93 -1.93
N GLY A 451 16.27 19.74 -2.80
CA GLY A 451 16.29 19.56 -4.25
C GLY A 451 17.06 18.31 -4.69
N GLY A 452 18.30 18.12 -4.23
CA GLY A 452 19.10 16.94 -4.57
C GLY A 452 18.46 15.63 -4.10
N LEU A 453 17.96 15.63 -2.86
CA LEU A 453 17.21 14.50 -2.29
C LEU A 453 15.88 14.26 -3.03
N ASN A 454 15.18 15.29 -3.50
CA ASN A 454 13.97 15.11 -4.31
C ASN A 454 14.27 14.45 -5.67
N SER A 455 15.33 14.89 -6.35
CA SER A 455 15.76 14.30 -7.62
C SER A 455 16.14 12.83 -7.46
N ALA A 456 16.86 12.49 -6.38
CA ALA A 456 17.26 11.11 -6.08
C ALA A 456 16.11 10.21 -5.57
N THR A 457 15.04 10.79 -5.00
CA THR A 457 13.89 10.03 -4.43
C THR A 457 12.58 10.18 -5.21
N HIS A 458 12.63 10.69 -6.44
CA HIS A 458 11.46 10.98 -7.29
C HIS A 458 10.37 11.83 -6.57
N GLY A 459 10.79 12.84 -5.81
CA GLY A 459 9.91 13.80 -5.13
C GLY A 459 9.41 13.41 -3.73
N ARG A 460 9.68 12.17 -3.27
CA ARG A 460 9.21 11.66 -1.97
C ARG A 460 9.70 12.50 -0.77
N ALA A 461 10.94 13.01 -0.82
CA ALA A 461 11.49 13.82 0.26
C ALA A 461 10.64 15.09 0.55
N SER A 462 10.10 15.75 -0.47
CA SER A 462 9.21 16.91 -0.27
C SER A 462 7.81 16.57 0.26
N LEU A 463 7.28 15.38 -0.06
CA LEU A 463 6.02 14.89 0.51
C LEU A 463 6.17 14.62 2.01
N ILE A 464 7.22 13.90 2.40
CA ILE A 464 7.58 13.63 3.80
C ILE A 464 7.84 14.95 4.56
N ALA A 465 8.63 15.87 4.00
CA ALA A 465 8.94 17.14 4.63
C ALA A 465 7.69 18.02 4.85
N ASN A 466 6.75 18.05 3.90
CA ASN A 466 5.48 18.75 4.06
C ASN A 466 4.56 18.06 5.07
N GLY A 467 4.51 16.72 5.09
CA GLY A 467 3.74 15.98 6.09
C GLY A 467 4.24 16.24 7.52
N ILE A 468 5.55 16.22 7.74
CA ILE A 468 6.16 16.62 9.03
C ILE A 468 5.79 18.06 9.39
N ARG A 469 5.73 18.99 8.42
CA ARG A 469 5.31 20.39 8.66
C ARG A 469 3.81 20.51 8.98
N ILE A 470 2.95 19.61 8.48
CA ILE A 470 1.53 19.53 8.85
C ILE A 470 1.41 18.99 10.29
N ALA A 471 2.07 17.87 10.59
CA ALA A 471 2.13 17.31 11.95
C ALA A 471 2.62 18.33 12.99
N LYS A 472 3.67 19.12 12.66
CA LYS A 472 4.16 20.21 13.53
C LYS A 472 3.18 21.37 13.71
N ALA A 473 2.25 21.58 12.79
CA ALA A 473 1.20 22.60 12.92
C ALA A 473 0.00 22.09 13.73
N HIS A 474 -0.22 20.78 13.77
CA HIS A 474 -1.34 20.14 14.48
C HIS A 474 -0.85 19.01 15.42
N PRO A 475 0.04 19.31 16.39
CA PRO A 475 0.85 18.30 17.07
C PRO A 475 0.09 17.34 17.98
N ALA A 476 -1.05 17.75 18.55
CA ALA A 476 -1.84 16.91 19.46
C ALA A 476 -2.81 15.98 18.70
N ILE A 477 -3.68 16.58 17.88
CA ILE A 477 -4.86 15.91 17.29
C ILE A 477 -4.84 15.78 15.76
N GLY A 478 -3.84 16.35 15.07
CA GLY A 478 -3.75 16.34 13.62
C GLY A 478 -4.84 17.15 12.91
N VAL A 479 -5.03 16.87 11.62
CA VAL A 479 -6.06 17.50 10.74
C VAL A 479 -7.31 16.62 10.51
N GLY A 480 -7.47 15.56 11.29
CA GLY A 480 -8.50 14.53 11.13
C GLY A 480 -8.18 13.53 10.02
N LEU A 481 -8.87 12.38 10.04
CA LEU A 481 -8.68 11.28 9.07
C LEU A 481 -8.95 11.77 7.63
N GLY A 482 -8.13 11.36 6.67
CA GLY A 482 -8.26 11.76 5.26
C GLY A 482 -7.88 13.22 4.95
N GLY A 483 -7.65 14.05 5.98
CA GLY A 483 -7.34 15.48 5.83
C GLY A 483 -5.96 15.79 5.21
N PHE A 484 -5.08 14.79 5.02
CA PHE A 484 -3.72 15.02 4.54
C PHE A 484 -3.67 15.70 3.17
N GLU A 485 -4.43 15.21 2.18
CA GLU A 485 -4.41 15.77 0.82
C GLU A 485 -4.85 17.24 0.82
N HIS A 486 -5.92 17.55 1.54
CA HIS A 486 -6.41 18.92 1.67
C HIS A 486 -5.38 19.84 2.35
N ALA A 487 -4.83 19.41 3.49
CA ALA A 487 -3.81 20.18 4.21
C ALA A 487 -2.53 20.40 3.40
N TYR A 488 -2.12 19.40 2.60
CA TYR A 488 -1.01 19.52 1.66
C TYR A 488 -1.30 20.51 0.53
N SER A 489 -2.48 20.40 -0.09
CA SER A 489 -2.90 21.26 -1.20
C SER A 489 -3.00 22.72 -0.78
N LYS A 490 -3.65 22.99 0.36
CA LYS A 490 -3.78 24.32 0.98
C LYS A 490 -2.41 24.97 1.26
N ARG A 491 -1.41 24.17 1.67
CA ARG A 491 -0.04 24.63 1.99
C ARG A 491 0.84 24.86 0.75
N THR A 492 0.67 24.08 -0.30
CA THR A 492 1.59 24.06 -1.46
C THR A 492 1.01 24.67 -2.74
N HIS A 493 -0.28 25.02 -2.74
CA HIS A 493 -1.06 25.42 -3.90
C HIS A 493 -0.98 24.41 -5.07
N ARG A 494 -0.76 23.13 -4.74
CA ARG A 494 -0.64 22.01 -5.67
C ARG A 494 -1.36 20.81 -5.11
N THR A 495 -2.24 20.20 -5.90
CA THR A 495 -2.75 18.86 -5.56
C THR A 495 -1.57 17.88 -5.53
N PRO A 496 -1.43 17.06 -4.47
CA PRO A 496 -0.40 16.04 -4.44
C PRO A 496 -0.70 14.98 -5.51
N ARG A 497 0.33 14.36 -6.09
CA ARG A 497 0.17 13.34 -7.15
C ARG A 497 -0.49 12.03 -6.66
N LYS A 498 -0.58 11.83 -5.34
CA LYS A 498 -1.31 10.78 -4.62
C LYS A 498 -1.81 11.36 -3.30
N SER A 499 -2.94 10.87 -2.79
CA SER A 499 -3.67 11.42 -1.63
C SER A 499 -3.00 11.30 -0.25
N ALA A 500 -1.82 10.67 -0.17
CA ALA A 500 -1.12 10.43 1.10
C ALA A 500 0.40 10.68 0.99
N SER A 501 1.07 10.85 2.14
CA SER A 501 2.45 11.33 2.24
C SER A 501 3.56 10.39 1.70
N HIS A 502 3.18 9.21 1.17
CA HIS A 502 4.07 8.08 0.90
C HIS A 502 4.77 7.49 2.17
N ASN A 503 4.35 7.84 3.38
CA ASN A 503 4.89 7.28 4.62
C ASN A 503 3.80 7.18 5.71
N THR A 504 3.45 5.99 6.17
CA THR A 504 2.37 5.83 7.16
C THR A 504 2.60 6.56 8.48
N PRO A 505 3.74 6.42 9.18
CA PRO A 505 4.00 7.21 10.39
C PRO A 505 3.81 8.72 10.21
N VAL A 506 4.22 9.29 9.07
CA VAL A 506 4.07 10.73 8.78
C VAL A 506 2.62 11.11 8.44
N THR A 507 1.88 10.25 7.72
CA THR A 507 0.44 10.46 7.49
C THR A 507 -0.33 10.42 8.81
N VAL A 508 -0.11 9.39 9.65
CA VAL A 508 -0.73 9.26 10.98
C VAL A 508 -0.39 10.47 11.86
N ALA A 509 0.87 10.93 11.89
CA ALA A 509 1.25 12.11 12.67
C ALA A 509 0.61 13.41 12.16
N ALA A 510 0.34 13.52 10.86
CA ALA A 510 -0.30 14.70 10.27
C ALA A 510 -1.82 14.71 10.48
N GLU A 511 -2.49 13.56 10.32
CA GLU A 511 -3.95 13.42 10.40
C GLU A 511 -4.45 13.21 11.82
N GLN A 512 -3.74 12.43 12.64
CA GLN A 512 -4.17 11.99 13.96
C GLN A 512 -3.32 12.55 15.11
N GLY A 513 -2.30 13.35 14.78
CA GLY A 513 -1.39 13.99 15.73
C GLY A 513 -0.54 12.99 16.53
N GLY A 514 0.04 13.49 17.63
CA GLY A 514 0.83 12.68 18.55
C GLY A 514 0.02 11.57 19.23
N ILE A 515 -1.27 11.78 19.49
CA ILE A 515 -2.15 10.78 20.11
C ILE A 515 -2.31 9.57 19.18
N GLY A 516 -2.69 9.79 17.92
CA GLY A 516 -2.79 8.71 16.94
C GLY A 516 -1.46 8.03 16.66
N LEU A 517 -0.34 8.77 16.69
CA LEU A 517 1.00 8.21 16.49
C LEU A 517 1.40 7.26 17.64
N VAL A 518 1.11 7.62 18.89
CA VAL A 518 1.34 6.76 20.06
C VAL A 518 0.46 5.50 19.98
N LEU A 519 -0.82 5.64 19.65
CA LEU A 519 -1.74 4.51 19.48
C LEU A 519 -1.30 3.57 18.34
N TYR A 520 -0.83 4.11 17.22
CA TYR A 520 -0.27 3.36 16.10
C TYR A 520 0.98 2.55 16.50
N PHE A 521 1.96 3.19 17.13
CA PHE A 521 3.17 2.46 17.58
C PHE A 521 2.88 1.46 18.70
N TRP A 522 1.92 1.73 19.57
CA TRP A 522 1.45 0.75 20.56
C TRP A 522 0.77 -0.45 19.89
N LEU A 523 -0.04 -0.23 18.85
CA LEU A 523 -0.64 -1.32 18.05
C LEU A 523 0.44 -2.16 17.37
N VAL A 524 1.39 -1.54 16.66
CA VAL A 524 2.52 -2.25 16.02
C VAL A 524 3.32 -3.05 17.06
N GLY A 525 3.69 -2.42 18.17
CA GLY A 525 4.42 -3.09 19.27
C GLY A 525 3.64 -4.26 19.87
N ALA A 526 2.32 -4.12 20.07
CA ALA A 526 1.47 -5.19 20.60
C ALA A 526 1.33 -6.37 19.64
N LEU A 527 1.24 -6.11 18.32
CA LEU A 527 1.20 -7.15 17.29
C LEU A 527 2.53 -7.92 17.21
N LEU A 528 3.66 -7.21 17.18
CA LEU A 528 4.98 -7.83 17.15
C LEU A 528 5.27 -8.62 18.43
N LEU A 529 4.87 -8.11 19.61
CA LEU A 529 4.97 -8.83 20.87
C LEU A 529 4.06 -10.06 20.94
N ALA A 530 2.87 -10.01 20.34
CA ALA A 530 1.97 -11.15 20.24
C ALA A 530 2.56 -12.28 19.38
N ALA A 531 3.14 -11.92 18.22
CA ALA A 531 3.85 -12.86 17.36
C ALA A 531 5.11 -13.43 18.03
N TYR A 532 5.96 -12.57 18.59
CA TYR A 532 7.21 -12.94 19.26
C TYR A 532 6.98 -13.94 20.41
N ARG A 533 5.95 -13.74 21.24
CA ARG A 533 5.58 -14.66 22.33
C ARG A 533 5.17 -16.06 21.86
N ARG A 534 5.04 -16.31 20.56
CA ARG A 534 4.60 -17.58 19.98
C ARG A 534 5.58 -18.21 19.00
N ILE A 535 6.71 -17.56 18.66
CA ILE A 535 7.65 -18.11 17.67
C ILE A 535 8.22 -19.47 18.10
N GLU A 536 8.52 -19.72 19.37
CA GLU A 536 9.06 -21.01 19.82
C GLU A 536 7.99 -22.09 20.09
N HIS A 537 6.71 -21.82 19.82
CA HIS A 537 5.66 -22.80 20.07
C HIS A 537 5.70 -23.92 19.02
N PRO A 538 5.72 -25.22 19.39
CA PRO A 538 5.90 -26.32 18.43
C PRO A 538 4.81 -26.37 17.33
N VAL A 539 3.56 -26.12 17.71
CA VAL A 539 2.41 -26.12 16.79
C VAL A 539 2.29 -24.83 15.95
N PHE A 540 2.32 -23.65 16.59
CA PHE A 540 1.99 -22.37 15.93
C PHE A 540 3.21 -21.57 15.46
N GLY A 541 4.42 -21.92 15.91
CA GLY A 541 5.60 -21.06 15.84
C GLY A 541 6.08 -20.68 14.44
N ARG A 542 5.86 -21.55 13.45
CA ARG A 542 6.13 -21.22 12.04
C ARG A 542 5.15 -20.15 11.51
N LEU A 543 3.86 -20.26 11.84
CA LEU A 543 2.86 -19.25 11.45
C LEU A 543 3.12 -17.93 12.18
N ALA A 544 3.37 -17.98 13.50
CA ALA A 544 3.66 -16.79 14.29
C ALA A 544 4.89 -16.02 13.78
N LEU A 545 5.98 -16.74 13.44
CA LEU A 545 7.18 -16.14 12.86
C LEU A 545 6.92 -15.57 11.46
N ALA A 546 6.27 -16.32 10.56
CA ALA A 546 5.98 -15.85 9.21
C ALA A 546 5.03 -14.64 9.21
N ALA A 547 3.97 -14.67 10.04
CA ALA A 547 3.02 -13.58 10.12
C ALA A 547 3.61 -12.33 10.81
N GLY A 548 4.39 -12.52 11.88
CA GLY A 548 5.12 -11.44 12.54
C GLY A 548 6.13 -10.75 11.64
N LEU A 549 6.96 -11.52 10.92
CA LEU A 549 7.90 -10.97 9.94
C LEU A 549 7.20 -10.37 8.72
N GLY A 550 6.04 -10.91 8.32
CA GLY A 550 5.15 -10.28 7.35
C GLY A 550 4.74 -8.88 7.80
N LEU A 551 4.24 -8.72 9.03
CA LEU A 551 3.89 -7.40 9.58
C LEU A 551 5.08 -6.44 9.66
N VAL A 552 6.29 -6.93 10.01
CA VAL A 552 7.52 -6.12 9.94
C VAL A 552 7.81 -5.67 8.49
N ALA A 553 7.69 -6.58 7.52
CA ALA A 553 7.90 -6.27 6.11
C ALA A 553 6.91 -5.22 5.59
N ILE A 554 5.62 -5.33 5.94
CA ILE A 554 4.62 -4.32 5.57
C ILE A 554 4.88 -3.00 6.28
N PHE A 555 5.22 -3.01 7.57
CA PHE A 555 5.60 -1.79 8.30
C PHE A 555 6.78 -1.07 7.61
N VAL A 556 7.85 -1.78 7.26
CA VAL A 556 9.01 -1.24 6.53
C VAL A 556 8.61 -0.73 5.14
N HIS A 557 7.78 -1.48 4.41
CA HIS A 557 7.24 -1.03 3.12
C HIS A 557 6.45 0.27 3.27
N SER A 558 5.67 0.39 4.35
CA SER A 558 4.78 1.53 4.63
C SER A 558 5.52 2.85 4.90
N LEU A 559 6.82 2.79 5.21
CA LEU A 559 7.70 3.96 5.34
C LEU A 559 7.97 4.67 4.00
N ALA A 560 7.75 3.99 2.87
CA ALA A 560 7.99 4.50 1.52
C ALA A 560 6.76 4.39 0.58
N TYR A 561 5.67 3.79 1.06
CA TYR A 561 4.41 3.65 0.36
C TYR A 561 3.27 3.63 1.39
N ASN A 562 2.52 4.71 1.58
CA ASN A 562 1.47 4.76 2.61
C ASN A 562 0.31 3.82 2.26
N ASP A 563 0.26 2.64 2.89
CA ASP A 563 -0.86 1.70 2.79
C ASP A 563 -0.92 0.66 3.94
N PHE A 564 -0.39 0.94 5.13
CA PHE A 564 -0.38 -0.04 6.22
C PHE A 564 -1.79 -0.48 6.65
N PHE A 565 -2.74 0.45 6.75
CA PHE A 565 -4.12 0.17 7.14
C PHE A 565 -5.02 -0.12 5.94
N GLU A 566 -4.63 0.37 4.77
CA GLU A 566 -5.32 0.29 3.50
C GLU A 566 -5.04 -1.05 2.77
N ASP A 567 -4.05 -1.81 3.25
CA ASP A 567 -3.68 -3.13 2.75
C ASP A 567 -4.43 -4.28 3.45
N PRO A 568 -5.22 -5.09 2.73
CA PRO A 568 -5.86 -6.30 3.26
C PRO A 568 -4.88 -7.30 3.87
N THR A 569 -3.65 -7.38 3.34
CA THR A 569 -2.64 -8.34 3.83
C THR A 569 -2.25 -8.05 5.27
N THR A 570 -2.10 -6.78 5.67
CA THR A 570 -1.88 -6.39 7.07
C THR A 570 -2.93 -7.00 8.00
N TRP A 571 -4.21 -6.85 7.68
CA TRP A 571 -5.30 -7.31 8.53
C TRP A 571 -5.46 -8.83 8.54
N GLY A 572 -5.21 -9.48 7.40
CA GLY A 572 -5.07 -10.94 7.34
C GLY A 572 -3.96 -11.45 8.26
N LEU A 573 -2.79 -10.81 8.25
CA LEU A 573 -1.65 -11.15 9.11
C LEU A 573 -1.92 -10.86 10.60
N ILE A 574 -2.61 -9.77 10.93
CA ILE A 574 -3.12 -9.49 12.29
C ILE A 574 -3.99 -10.65 12.77
N GLY A 575 -4.94 -11.10 11.93
CA GLY A 575 -5.78 -12.26 12.20
C GLY A 575 -5.00 -13.57 12.38
N LEU A 576 -3.94 -13.79 11.60
CA LEU A 576 -3.08 -14.98 11.69
C LEU A 576 -2.16 -14.99 12.93
N VAL A 577 -1.62 -13.82 13.33
CA VAL A 577 -0.89 -13.66 14.61
C VAL A 577 -1.80 -13.96 15.79
N ALA A 578 -3.05 -13.49 15.73
CA ALA A 578 -4.06 -13.75 16.75
C ALA A 578 -4.54 -15.21 16.76
N LEU A 579 -4.66 -15.85 15.59
CA LEU A 579 -4.98 -17.28 15.46
C LEU A 579 -3.91 -18.19 16.11
N ALA A 580 -2.66 -17.75 16.12
CA ALA A 580 -1.55 -18.42 16.81
C ALA A 580 -1.53 -18.20 18.35
N ALA A 581 -2.47 -17.43 18.90
CA ALA A 581 -2.55 -17.13 20.33
C ALA A 581 -3.63 -18.00 21.04
N PRO A 582 -3.37 -18.47 22.29
CA PRO A 582 -4.38 -19.16 23.09
C PRO A 582 -5.60 -18.27 23.35
N ARG A 583 -6.79 -18.77 22.99
CA ARG A 583 -8.05 -18.07 23.26
C ARG A 583 -8.43 -18.22 24.72
N ARG A 584 -8.84 -17.13 25.37
CA ARG A 584 -9.51 -17.17 26.67
C ARG A 584 -10.95 -17.63 26.47
N VAL A 585 -11.16 -18.94 26.46
CA VAL A 585 -12.50 -19.52 26.65
C VAL A 585 -12.78 -19.49 28.16
N ARG A 586 -13.88 -18.86 28.57
CA ARG A 586 -14.32 -18.92 29.97
C ARG A 586 -14.79 -20.34 30.23
N ALA A 587 -14.19 -21.02 31.21
CA ALA A 587 -14.69 -22.32 31.66
C ALA A 587 -16.17 -22.17 32.02
N ARG A 588 -17.00 -23.12 31.55
CA ARG A 588 -18.37 -23.24 32.04
C ARG A 588 -18.24 -23.55 33.55
N PRO A 589 -18.95 -22.84 34.45
CA PRO A 589 -18.95 -23.25 35.85
C PRO A 589 -19.38 -24.73 35.90
N PRO A 590 -18.79 -25.57 36.77
CA PRO A 590 -19.29 -26.92 36.96
C PRO A 590 -20.77 -26.82 37.29
N ARG A 591 -21.58 -27.71 36.70
CA ARG A 591 -22.96 -27.87 37.17
C ARG A 591 -22.87 -28.22 38.66
N PRO A 592 -23.74 -27.69 39.52
CA PRO A 592 -23.98 -28.32 40.81
C PRO A 592 -24.21 -29.81 40.54
N VAL A 593 -23.51 -30.67 41.25
CA VAL A 593 -23.93 -32.06 41.34
C VAL A 593 -25.28 -32.00 42.05
N GLU A 594 -26.34 -32.51 41.41
CA GLU A 594 -27.56 -32.80 42.13
C GLU A 594 -27.19 -33.87 43.15
N GLU A 595 -27.12 -33.44 44.40
CA GLU A 595 -26.91 -34.29 45.56
C GLU A 595 -28.13 -35.22 45.62
N THR A 596 -27.95 -36.44 45.13
CA THR A 596 -28.99 -37.46 45.12
C THR A 596 -29.36 -37.76 46.55
N ALA A 597 -30.55 -37.30 46.95
CA ALA A 597 -31.10 -37.50 48.28
C ALA A 597 -31.12 -38.99 48.66
N ASP A 598 -30.96 -39.25 49.95
CA ASP A 598 -30.76 -40.58 50.56
C ASP A 598 -31.60 -41.72 49.94
N GLU A 599 -30.91 -42.75 49.43
CA GLU A 599 -31.47 -44.11 49.41
C GLU A 599 -31.23 -44.75 50.79
N PRO A 600 -32.27 -45.18 51.52
CA PRO A 600 -32.10 -45.84 52.80
C PRO A 600 -31.51 -47.24 52.62
N VAL A 601 -30.40 -47.51 53.31
CA VAL A 601 -29.73 -48.82 53.34
C VAL A 601 -30.65 -49.87 53.99
N PRO A 602 -30.92 -51.02 53.35
CA PRO A 602 -31.68 -52.11 53.98
C PRO A 602 -30.92 -52.72 55.15
N GLU A 603 -31.58 -52.87 56.30
CA GLU A 603 -31.01 -53.55 57.47
C GLU A 603 -30.68 -55.02 57.15
N MET A 604 -29.43 -55.40 57.41
CA MET A 604 -28.96 -56.77 57.24
C MET A 604 -29.30 -57.58 58.49
N ILE A 605 -30.32 -58.44 58.41
CA ILE A 605 -30.72 -59.33 59.49
C ILE A 605 -29.57 -60.29 59.83
N ALA A 606 -29.21 -60.38 61.11
CA ALA A 606 -28.23 -61.32 61.61
C ALA A 606 -28.85 -62.71 61.87
N GLN A 607 -28.18 -63.76 61.39
CA GLN A 607 -28.25 -65.14 61.85
C GLN A 607 -26.84 -65.75 61.81
#